data_AF-A0A6B3HF28-F1
#
_entry.id   AF-A0A6B3HF28-F1
#
_cell.length_a   1.000
_cell.length_b   1.000
_cell.length_c   1.000
_cell.angle_alpha   90.00
_cell.angle_beta   90.00
_cell.angle_gamma   90.00
#
_symmetry.space_group_name_H-M   'P 1'
#
loop_
_entity.id
_entity.type
_entity.pdbx_description
1 polymer ?
#
loop_
_entity_poly.entity_id
_entity_poly.type
_entity_poly.pdbx_seq_one_letter_code
_entity_poly.pdbx_strand_id
1 'polypeptide(L)' 'TRRGIEWLLAEQEACGAWFGRWGVNYVYGTGSVVPALVAAGLPAAHPSIRRAVTWLESVQNDDGGWG' A
#
# COMPACT_ATOMS: atom_id res chain seq x y z
N THR A 1 -0.95 -12.01 -15.05
CA THR A 1 -1.35 -11.42 -13.76
C THR A 1 -0.32 -11.64 -12.65
N ARG A 2 0.16 -12.88 -12.43
CA ARG A 2 1.12 -13.21 -11.35
C ARG A 2 2.38 -12.31 -11.30
N ARG A 3 3.04 -12.06 -12.44
CA ARG A 3 4.23 -11.18 -12.50
C ARG A 3 3.98 -9.76 -12.02
N GLY A 4 2.79 -9.21 -12.24
CA GLY A 4 2.44 -7.86 -11.77
C GLY A 4 2.32 -7.81 -10.25
N ILE A 5 1.72 -8.85 -9.65
CA ILE A 5 1.63 -8.99 -8.19
C ILE A 5 3.03 -9.12 -7.59
N GLU A 6 3.87 -9.99 -8.15
CA GLU A 6 5.25 -10.18 -7.70
C GLU A 6 6.05 -8.88 -7.75
N TRP A 7 5.91 -8.10 -8.82
CA TRP A 7 6.54 -6.79 -8.93
C TRP A 7 6.03 -5.82 -7.86
N LEU A 8 4.71 -5.71 -7.66
CA LEU A 8 4.15 -4.86 -6.61
C LEU A 8 4.66 -5.26 -5.22
N LEU A 9 4.76 -6.55 -4.92
CA LEU A 9 5.28 -7.01 -3.64
C LEU A 9 6.76 -6.66 -3.45
N ALA A 10 7.56 -6.70 -4.53
CA ALA A 10 8.98 -6.37 -4.51
C ALA A 10 9.25 -4.86 -4.37
N GLU A 11 8.37 -4.01 -4.90
CA GLU A 11 8.49 -2.54 -4.86
C GLU A 11 7.92 -1.91 -3.57
N GLN A 12 7.50 -2.72 -2.60
CA GLN A 12 7.04 -2.18 -1.32
C GLN A 12 8.23 -1.61 -0.54
N GLU A 13 8.13 -0.35 -0.15
CA GLU A 13 9.17 0.33 0.62
C GLU A 13 9.38 -0.31 2.00
N ALA A 14 10.54 -0.05 2.61
CA ALA A 14 10.86 -0.56 3.95
C ALA A 14 9.86 -0.09 5.02
N CYS A 15 9.27 1.09 4.86
CA CYS A 15 8.21 1.60 5.73
C CYS A 15 6.85 0.90 5.54
N GLY A 16 6.64 0.19 4.41
CA GLY A 16 5.39 -0.49 4.08
C GLY A 16 4.54 0.23 3.02
N ALA A 17 4.94 1.41 2.57
CA ALA A 17 4.24 2.18 1.54
C ALA A 17 4.63 1.76 0.11
N TRP A 18 3.90 2.29 -0.87
CA TRP A 18 4.29 2.30 -2.28
C TRP A 18 4.39 3.72 -2.81
N PHE A 19 5.42 3.98 -3.62
CA PHE A 19 5.60 5.26 -4.29
C PHE A 19 4.46 5.53 -5.30
N GLY A 20 3.89 6.73 -5.24
CA GLY A 20 2.87 7.19 -6.17
C GLY A 20 3.49 7.94 -7.34
N ARG A 21 3.71 7.27 -8.48
CA ARG A 21 4.35 7.93 -9.64
C ARG A 21 3.52 9.07 -10.25
N TRP A 22 2.20 8.97 -10.20
CA TRP A 22 1.25 9.85 -10.92
C TRP A 22 0.28 10.60 -10.01
N GLY A 23 0.32 10.35 -8.71
CA GLY A 23 -0.43 11.08 -7.69
C GLY A 23 0.46 11.33 -6.50
N VAL A 24 0.17 12.37 -5.73
CA VAL A 24 1.00 12.77 -4.58
C VAL A 24 0.58 11.97 -3.35
N ASN A 25 1.44 11.19 -2.69
CA ASN A 25 2.60 10.45 -3.20
C ASN A 25 2.43 9.02 -2.66
N TYR A 26 2.91 8.76 -1.44
CA TYR A 26 2.83 7.43 -0.83
C TYR A 26 1.41 7.04 -0.42
N VAL A 27 0.57 7.98 0.03
CA VAL A 27 -0.85 7.70 0.32
C VAL A 27 -1.57 7.26 -0.96
N TYR A 28 -1.33 7.97 -2.07
CA TYR A 28 -1.89 7.62 -3.38
C TYR A 28 -1.40 6.26 -3.88
N GLY A 29 -0.09 6.02 -3.86
CA GLY A 29 0.50 4.74 -4.30
C GLY A 29 -0.02 3.57 -3.46
N THR A 30 0.07 3.68 -2.13
CA THR A 30 -0.39 2.66 -1.19
C THR A 30 -1.89 2.40 -1.30
N GLY A 31 -2.70 3.46 -1.38
CA GLY A 31 -4.15 3.38 -1.56
C GLY A 31 -4.57 2.77 -2.90
N SER A 32 -3.70 2.79 -3.90
CA SER A 32 -3.94 2.12 -5.19
C SER A 32 -3.51 0.65 -5.17
N VAL A 33 -2.37 0.34 -4.57
CA VAL A 33 -1.78 -1.02 -4.58
C VAL A 33 -2.53 -1.98 -3.65
N VAL A 34 -2.93 -1.53 -2.45
CA VAL A 34 -3.61 -2.42 -1.48
C VAL A 34 -4.91 -3.02 -2.05
N PRO A 35 -5.85 -2.24 -2.63
CA PRO A 35 -7.05 -2.81 -3.25
C PRO A 35 -6.73 -3.73 -4.42
N ALA A 36 -5.70 -3.41 -5.23
CA ALA A 36 -5.29 -4.24 -6.35
C ALA A 36 -4.80 -5.62 -5.91
N LEU A 37 -4.01 -5.69 -4.82
CA LEU A 37 -3.54 -6.96 -4.24
C LEU A 37 -4.70 -7.78 -3.67
N VAL A 38 -5.64 -7.14 -2.96
CA VAL A 38 -6.85 -7.80 -2.44
C VAL A 38 -7.72 -8.34 -3.57
N ALA A 39 -7.97 -7.55 -4.62
CA ALA A 39 -8.73 -7.98 -5.79
C ALA A 39 -8.04 -9.12 -6.56
N ALA A 40 -6.71 -9.20 -6.49
CA ALA A 40 -5.93 -10.31 -7.03
C ALA A 40 -5.94 -11.58 -6.15
N GLY A 41 -6.63 -11.58 -5.02
CA GLY A 41 -6.85 -12.73 -4.15
C GLY A 41 -5.88 -12.85 -2.97
N LEU A 42 -5.04 -11.85 -2.70
CA LEU A 42 -4.23 -11.86 -1.48
C LEU A 42 -5.14 -11.65 -0.25
N PRO A 43 -4.99 -12.45 0.81
CA PRO A 43 -5.77 -12.26 2.03
C PRO A 43 -5.38 -10.94 2.69
N ALA A 44 -6.33 -10.25 3.33
CA ALA A 44 -6.04 -9.01 4.08
C ALA A 44 -4.99 -9.19 5.19
N ALA A 45 -4.79 -10.43 5.65
CA ALA A 45 -3.75 -10.80 6.60
C ALA A 45 -2.34 -10.93 5.98
N HIS A 46 -2.20 -10.81 4.66
CA HIS A 46 -0.91 -10.91 3.99
C HIS A 46 0.07 -9.87 4.56
N PRO A 47 1.33 -10.23 4.86
CA PRO A 47 2.29 -9.34 5.53
C PRO A 47 2.44 -7.97 4.86
N SER A 48 2.52 -7.93 3.53
CA SER A 48 2.60 -6.67 2.78
C SER A 48 1.39 -5.76 2.97
N ILE A 49 0.17 -6.31 3.05
CA ILE A 49 -1.05 -5.53 3.29
C ILE A 49 -1.04 -5.01 4.72
N ARG A 50 -0.69 -5.85 5.70
CA ARG A 50 -0.60 -5.45 7.11
C ARG A 50 0.40 -4.33 7.34
N ARG A 51 1.59 -4.43 6.75
CA ARG A 51 2.62 -3.36 6.80
C ARG A 51 2.12 -2.05 6.21
N ALA A 52 1.40 -2.11 5.10
CA ALA A 52 0.84 -0.92 4.46
C ALA A 52 -0.24 -0.25 5.33
N VAL A 53 -1.11 -1.03 5.97
CA VAL A 53 -2.10 -0.52 6.92
C VAL A 53 -1.42 0.12 8.13
N THR A 54 -0.43 -0.57 8.73
CA THR A 54 0.35 0.00 9.84
C THR A 54 1.05 1.30 9.44
N TRP A 55 1.57 1.40 8.22
CA TRP A 55 2.14 2.65 7.72
C TRP A 55 1.09 3.75 7.61
N LEU A 56 -0.08 3.46 7.00
CA LEU A 56 -1.19 4.43 6.90
C LEU A 56 -1.64 4.94 8.27
N GLU A 57 -1.80 4.05 9.25
CA GLU A 57 -2.13 4.42 10.64
C GLU A 57 -1.03 5.31 11.26
N SER A 58 0.24 5.05 10.97
CA SER A 58 1.35 5.85 11.51
C SER A 58 1.50 7.26 10.93
N VAL A 59 0.88 7.52 9.77
CA VAL A 59 0.91 8.82 9.08
C VAL A 59 -0.46 9.49 9.01
N GLN A 60 -1.42 9.02 9.81
CA GLN A 60 -2.72 9.67 9.96
C GLN A 60 -2.56 10.97 10.77
N ASN A 61 -3.20 12.04 10.30
CA ASN A 61 -3.22 13.33 10.99
C ASN A 61 -4.14 13.28 12.22
N ASP A 62 -3.95 14.21 13.16
CA ASP A 62 -4.76 14.30 14.39
C ASP A 62 -6.26 14.55 14.12
N ASP A 63 -6.60 15.12 12.95
CA ASP A 63 -7.97 15.33 12.49
C ASP A 63 -8.61 14.07 11.87
N GLY A 64 -7.87 12.95 11.83
CA GLY A 64 -8.28 11.68 11.26
C GLY A 64 -8.07 11.55 9.74
N GLY A 65 -7.58 12.60 9.08
CA GLY A 65 -7.29 12.60 7.64
C GLY A 65 -5.88 12.12 7.28
N TRP A 66 -5.60 12.19 5.97
CA TRP A 66 -4.26 12.01 5.40
C TRP A 66 -4.02 13.12 4.37
N GLY A 67 -2.85 13.76 4.42
CA GLY A 67 -2.48 14.86 3.52
C GLY A 67 -1.46 15.77 4.14
#